data_AF-A0A4Q9L0S0-F1
#
_entry.id   AF-A0A4Q9L0S0-F1
#
_cell.length_a   1.000
_cell.length_b   1.000
_cell.length_c   1.000
_cell.angle_alpha   90.00
_cell.angle_beta   90.00
_cell.angle_gamma   90.00
#
_symmetry.space_group_name_H-M   'P 1'
#
loop_
_entity.id
_entity.type
_entity.pdbx_description
1 polymer ?
#
loop_
_entity_poly.entity_id
_entity_poly.type
_entity_poly.pdbx_seq_one_letter_code
_entity_poly.pdbx_strand_id
1 'polypeptide(L)'
;MIESISIKKYIAQYFLENSVQPITETVNQIVQTLSANFINDETVFVKSKEMTGRILSSYQGTYIVGLHYENKMETDKILYKDLMRRDQITKNEVMNYLQNITNETPFGRILKPNILSDLSQRNKSNTNNLKKTPQTTEYREQIKKHQSRIRFPKQAINKKSPIPAPQVVEQLKIEKPKRILVDLMNNTDSFFKSLNGKELDICGFKGENVGLLLEIFSFFNFFGDQISVPSFTIEELASSFSEAEYESKIIFLIHSKLLKILVNERKKHGRDCIKTYIEGALDICKIETDAAAPNSGGFKRIQWFSGDMTHSNWKTYIKSFIFDVNEVYGLQKIMSFKEFSLEKRRKSQSMEFSVKDRLLFVKFLIECVIFSNTVRDIVSKVLDKLKSLEKEKYELSVNVRKHRNDFKEIKTEEEKIKMTEKIDEISERLKDLDVEILETRYRADLGSYKGAKFYRIEKKIFYFYESTYYLLDYAGLSMFLRRIKPGNRTETILSSGLRHIQEVLLLAKEN
;
A
#
# COMPACT_ATOMS: atom_id res chain seq x y z
N MET A 1 2.85 -29.91 -13.77
CA MET A 1 2.98 -28.47 -13.46
C MET A 1 1.66 -28.05 -12.86
N ILE A 2 1.65 -27.31 -11.75
CA ILE A 2 0.42 -26.89 -11.08
C ILE A 2 -0.40 -26.00 -12.05
N GLU A 3 -1.63 -26.38 -12.37
CA GLU A 3 -2.54 -25.61 -13.22
C GLU A 3 -3.40 -24.66 -12.38
N SER A 4 -3.99 -25.15 -11.28
CA SER A 4 -4.96 -24.45 -10.45
C SER A 4 -4.48 -23.09 -9.94
N ILE A 5 -5.24 -22.04 -10.27
CA ILE A 5 -5.01 -20.66 -9.83
C ILE A 5 -5.12 -20.57 -8.29
N SER A 6 -6.05 -21.31 -7.68
CA SER A 6 -6.27 -21.31 -6.23
C SER A 6 -5.05 -21.88 -5.50
N ILE A 7 -4.48 -23.00 -6.01
CA ILE A 7 -3.28 -23.61 -5.44
C ILE A 7 -2.07 -22.69 -5.61
N LYS A 8 -1.91 -22.08 -6.79
CA LYS A 8 -0.88 -21.05 -7.05
C LYS A 8 -0.94 -19.88 -6.07
N LYS A 9 -2.15 -19.32 -5.84
CA LYS A 9 -2.39 -18.26 -4.87
C LYS A 9 -2.00 -18.68 -3.45
N TYR A 10 -2.44 -19.86 -3.01
CA TYR A 10 -2.10 -20.39 -1.69
C TYR A 10 -0.58 -20.56 -1.50
N ILE A 11 0.12 -21.13 -2.49
CA ILE A 11 1.58 -21.32 -2.43
C ILE A 11 2.31 -19.97 -2.31
N ALA A 12 1.91 -18.98 -3.12
CA ALA A 12 2.49 -17.64 -3.09
C ALA A 12 2.21 -16.93 -1.74
N GLN A 13 0.98 -17.00 -1.24
CA GLN A 13 0.59 -16.39 0.03
C GLN A 13 1.35 -17.01 1.21
N TYR A 14 1.35 -18.34 1.33
CA TYR A 14 2.03 -19.06 2.42
C TYR A 14 3.54 -18.73 2.44
N PHE A 15 4.15 -18.64 1.26
CA PHE A 15 5.56 -18.27 1.11
C PHE A 15 5.85 -16.82 1.51
N LEU A 16 4.97 -15.87 1.20
CA LEU A 16 5.12 -14.47 1.62
C LEU A 16 5.01 -14.32 3.14
N GLU A 17 4.01 -14.97 3.75
CA GLU A 17 3.78 -15.01 5.19
C GLU A 17 4.95 -15.66 5.96
N ASN A 18 5.56 -16.72 5.38
CA ASN A 18 6.64 -17.48 6.01
C ASN A 18 8.03 -17.19 5.40
N SER A 19 8.22 -16.02 4.77
CA SER A 19 9.42 -15.60 4.02
C SER A 19 10.74 -15.46 4.83
N VAL A 20 10.74 -15.91 6.09
CA VAL A 20 11.93 -16.00 6.97
C VAL A 20 12.44 -17.45 7.07
N GLN A 21 11.62 -18.45 6.77
CA GLN A 21 11.99 -19.86 6.83
C GLN A 21 12.81 -20.29 5.59
N PRO A 22 13.64 -21.35 5.70
CA PRO A 22 14.29 -21.98 4.55
C PRO A 22 13.26 -22.45 3.52
N ILE A 23 13.48 -22.18 2.23
CA ILE A 23 12.51 -22.50 1.17
C ILE A 23 12.15 -24.00 1.11
N THR A 24 13.07 -24.87 1.51
CA THR A 24 12.85 -26.32 1.63
C THR A 24 11.86 -26.68 2.74
N GLU A 25 11.88 -25.97 3.87
CA GLU A 25 10.91 -26.15 4.96
C GLU A 25 9.54 -25.63 4.54
N THR A 26 9.49 -24.44 3.92
CA THR A 26 8.24 -23.87 3.39
C THR A 26 7.60 -24.79 2.35
N VAL A 27 8.38 -25.34 1.41
CA VAL A 27 7.89 -26.33 0.43
C VAL A 27 7.38 -27.61 1.10
N ASN A 28 8.06 -28.11 2.14
CA ASN A 28 7.59 -29.28 2.88
C ASN A 28 6.24 -29.02 3.56
N GLN A 29 6.08 -27.88 4.24
CA GLN A 29 4.84 -27.50 4.94
C GLN A 29 3.68 -27.27 3.96
N ILE A 30 3.93 -26.61 2.83
CA ILE A 30 2.94 -26.40 1.76
C ILE A 30 2.45 -27.74 1.21
N VAL A 31 3.38 -28.65 0.86
CA VAL A 31 3.03 -29.98 0.33
C VAL A 31 2.27 -30.80 1.37
N GLN A 32 2.65 -30.72 2.65
CA GLN A 32 1.96 -31.40 3.75
C GLN A 32 0.54 -30.86 3.99
N THR A 33 0.35 -29.54 3.93
CA THR A 33 -0.97 -28.93 4.14
C THR A 33 -1.91 -29.25 2.99
N LEU A 34 -1.40 -29.18 1.75
CA LEU A 34 -2.17 -29.51 0.56
C LEU A 34 -2.41 -31.03 0.43
N SER A 35 -1.49 -31.90 0.87
CA SER A 35 -1.76 -33.35 0.87
C SER A 35 -2.77 -33.77 1.94
N ALA A 36 -2.97 -32.97 3.00
CA ALA A 36 -3.96 -33.23 4.04
C ALA A 36 -5.33 -32.58 3.77
N ASN A 37 -5.38 -31.48 3.00
CA ASN A 37 -6.61 -30.68 2.82
C ASN A 37 -6.76 -30.15 1.39
N PHE A 38 -8.00 -29.91 1.00
CA PHE A 38 -8.34 -29.06 -0.15
C PHE A 38 -8.51 -27.60 0.29
N ILE A 39 -8.19 -26.66 -0.58
CA ILE A 39 -8.37 -25.22 -0.30
C ILE A 39 -9.68 -24.71 -0.93
N ASN A 40 -10.19 -23.58 -0.44
CA ASN A 40 -11.33 -22.91 -1.06
C ASN A 40 -11.00 -22.53 -2.51
N ASP A 41 -12.03 -22.49 -3.35
CA ASP A 41 -11.95 -22.24 -4.78
C ASP A 41 -11.12 -23.26 -5.60
N GLU A 42 -10.68 -24.38 -5.01
CA GLU A 42 -9.95 -25.44 -5.70
C GLU A 42 -10.86 -26.27 -6.62
N THR A 43 -10.43 -26.54 -7.85
CA THR A 43 -11.12 -27.47 -8.75
C THR A 43 -10.76 -28.91 -8.41
N VAL A 44 -11.76 -29.71 -8.07
CA VAL A 44 -11.64 -31.11 -7.62
C VAL A 44 -12.50 -32.04 -8.48
N PHE A 45 -12.14 -33.32 -8.52
CA PHE A 45 -12.96 -34.38 -9.10
C PHE A 45 -13.67 -35.14 -7.97
N VAL A 46 -14.98 -35.32 -8.10
CA VAL A 46 -15.85 -36.01 -7.15
C VAL A 46 -16.03 -37.46 -7.60
N LYS A 47 -15.40 -38.40 -6.91
CA LYS A 47 -15.41 -39.83 -7.27
C LYS A 47 -16.83 -40.41 -7.32
N SER A 48 -17.67 -40.06 -6.35
CA SER A 48 -19.03 -40.60 -6.20
C SER A 48 -20.02 -40.14 -7.28
N LYS A 49 -19.66 -39.11 -8.06
CA LYS A 49 -20.50 -38.55 -9.14
C LYS A 49 -19.78 -38.48 -10.49
N GLU A 50 -18.53 -38.94 -10.56
CA GLU A 50 -17.63 -38.86 -11.71
C GLU A 50 -17.52 -37.47 -12.37
N MET A 51 -17.65 -36.39 -11.58
CA MET A 51 -17.74 -35.02 -12.10
C MET A 51 -16.76 -34.05 -11.43
N THR A 52 -16.39 -33.01 -12.16
CA THR A 52 -15.59 -31.90 -11.62
C THR A 52 -16.47 -30.88 -10.91
N GLY A 53 -15.99 -30.39 -9.76
CA GLY A 53 -16.61 -29.30 -9.01
C GLY A 53 -15.57 -28.36 -8.41
N ARG A 54 -16.03 -27.33 -7.71
CA ARG A 54 -15.19 -26.34 -7.05
C ARG A 54 -15.48 -26.30 -5.54
N ILE A 55 -14.45 -26.36 -4.70
CA ILE A 55 -14.61 -26.22 -3.26
C ILE A 55 -15.13 -24.82 -2.93
N LEU A 56 -16.30 -24.71 -2.30
CA LEU A 56 -16.85 -23.43 -1.83
C LEU A 56 -16.47 -23.16 -0.37
N SER A 57 -16.47 -24.20 0.46
CA SER A 57 -16.00 -24.12 1.86
C SER A 57 -15.66 -25.51 2.41
N SER A 58 -14.99 -25.54 3.57
CA SER A 58 -14.69 -26.75 4.31
C SER A 58 -15.06 -26.60 5.79
N TYR A 59 -15.51 -27.69 6.41
CA TYR A 59 -15.84 -27.74 7.84
C TYR A 59 -15.58 -29.16 8.37
N GLN A 60 -14.67 -29.29 9.35
CA GLN A 60 -14.40 -30.55 10.07
C GLN A 60 -14.17 -31.78 9.16
N GLY A 61 -13.44 -31.63 8.04
CA GLY A 61 -13.15 -32.71 7.09
C GLY A 61 -14.26 -33.02 6.07
N THR A 62 -15.40 -32.32 6.14
CA THR A 62 -16.41 -32.24 5.08
C THR A 62 -16.18 -31.01 4.22
N TYR A 63 -16.53 -31.10 2.94
CA TYR A 63 -16.37 -30.02 1.95
C TYR A 63 -17.71 -29.73 1.28
N ILE A 64 -18.05 -28.45 1.12
CA ILE A 64 -19.17 -28.02 0.28
C ILE A 64 -18.60 -27.74 -1.11
N VAL A 65 -19.12 -28.44 -2.12
CA VAL A 65 -18.60 -28.40 -3.49
C VAL A 65 -19.70 -27.91 -4.43
N GLY A 66 -19.41 -26.87 -5.21
CA GLY A 66 -20.24 -26.44 -6.33
C GLY A 66 -20.02 -27.33 -7.54
N LEU A 67 -21.06 -28.03 -7.99
CA LEU A 67 -21.10 -28.87 -9.18
C LEU A 67 -21.83 -28.14 -10.30
N HIS A 68 -21.30 -28.19 -11.51
CA HIS A 68 -21.92 -27.62 -12.70
C HIS A 68 -22.68 -28.71 -13.46
N TYR A 69 -24.01 -28.64 -13.43
CA TYR A 69 -24.92 -29.49 -14.20
C TYR A 69 -25.75 -28.61 -15.13
N GLU A 70 -25.66 -28.80 -16.45
CA GLU A 70 -26.63 -28.24 -17.43
C GLU A 70 -26.96 -26.74 -17.22
N ASN A 71 -25.93 -25.90 -17.08
CA ASN A 71 -26.01 -24.46 -16.78
C ASN A 71 -26.62 -24.06 -15.42
N LYS A 72 -26.76 -24.99 -14.47
CA LYS A 72 -27.07 -24.74 -13.06
C LYS A 72 -25.87 -25.08 -12.17
N MET A 73 -25.76 -24.38 -11.04
CA MET A 73 -24.79 -24.68 -9.99
C MET A 73 -25.55 -25.31 -8.82
N GLU A 74 -25.25 -26.57 -8.53
CA GLU A 74 -25.74 -27.26 -7.34
C GLU A 74 -24.62 -27.37 -6.31
N THR A 75 -24.95 -27.36 -5.02
CA THR A 75 -23.96 -27.52 -3.94
C THR A 75 -24.18 -28.82 -3.20
N ASP A 76 -23.11 -29.60 -3.00
CA ASP A 76 -23.17 -30.88 -2.30
C ASP A 76 -22.13 -30.98 -1.17
N LYS A 77 -22.41 -31.80 -0.15
CA LYS A 77 -21.54 -32.06 1.00
C LYS A 77 -20.79 -33.36 0.82
N ILE A 78 -19.48 -33.27 0.56
CA ILE A 78 -18.64 -34.40 0.16
C ILE A 78 -17.51 -34.59 1.18
N LEU A 79 -17.19 -35.85 1.49
CA LEU A 79 -16.08 -36.21 2.39
C LEU A 79 -14.73 -36.15 1.65
N TYR A 80 -13.65 -35.81 2.37
CA TYR A 80 -12.29 -35.77 1.83
C TYR A 80 -11.91 -36.98 0.96
N LYS A 81 -12.26 -38.20 1.41
CA LYS A 81 -11.94 -39.47 0.74
C LYS A 81 -12.56 -39.61 -0.66
N ASP A 82 -13.67 -38.92 -0.92
CA ASP A 82 -14.48 -39.00 -2.14
C ASP A 82 -14.10 -37.89 -3.14
N LEU A 83 -13.12 -37.05 -2.78
CA LEU A 83 -12.52 -36.03 -3.63
C LEU A 83 -11.17 -36.50 -4.17
N MET A 84 -10.82 -36.03 -5.36
CA MET A 84 -9.46 -36.09 -5.92
C MET A 84 -9.04 -34.70 -6.39
N ARG A 85 -7.80 -34.33 -6.08
CA ARG A 85 -7.16 -33.17 -6.68
C ARG A 85 -6.80 -33.49 -8.13
N ARG A 86 -7.06 -32.56 -9.04
CA ARG A 86 -6.67 -32.69 -10.45
C ARG A 86 -5.18 -32.43 -10.68
N ASP A 87 -4.59 -31.47 -9.96
CA ASP A 87 -3.15 -31.21 -9.95
C ASP A 87 -2.39 -32.25 -9.12
N GLN A 88 -1.27 -32.77 -9.65
CA GLN A 88 -0.26 -33.37 -8.80
C GLN A 88 0.46 -32.26 -8.02
N ILE A 89 0.69 -32.49 -6.72
CA ILE A 89 1.41 -31.55 -5.85
C ILE A 89 2.63 -32.27 -5.29
N THR A 90 3.68 -32.29 -6.11
CA THR A 90 4.99 -32.79 -5.68
C THR A 90 5.84 -31.66 -5.09
N LYS A 91 6.81 -32.01 -4.23
CA LYS A 91 7.80 -31.04 -3.71
C LYS A 91 8.55 -30.33 -4.84
N ASN A 92 8.83 -31.03 -5.94
CA ASN A 92 9.51 -30.47 -7.10
C ASN A 92 8.62 -29.45 -7.83
N GLU A 93 7.32 -29.69 -7.99
CA GLU A 93 6.44 -28.73 -8.65
C GLU A 93 6.19 -27.47 -7.82
N VAL A 94 6.02 -27.61 -6.50
CA VAL A 94 5.92 -26.44 -5.60
C VAL A 94 7.24 -25.65 -5.59
N MET A 95 8.38 -26.35 -5.53
CA MET A 95 9.70 -25.71 -5.61
C MET A 95 9.93 -24.99 -6.94
N ASN A 96 9.61 -25.63 -8.07
CA ASN A 96 9.75 -25.04 -9.41
C ASN A 96 8.80 -23.84 -9.58
N TYR A 97 7.56 -23.93 -9.09
CA TYR A 97 6.63 -22.80 -9.14
C TYR A 97 7.14 -21.62 -8.31
N LEU A 98 7.60 -21.86 -7.07
CA LEU A 98 8.25 -20.83 -6.26
C LEU A 98 9.49 -20.27 -6.95
N GLN A 99 10.35 -21.10 -7.53
CA GLN A 99 11.53 -20.65 -8.28
C GLN A 99 11.18 -19.75 -9.46
N ASN A 100 10.20 -20.11 -10.28
CA ASN A 100 9.79 -19.29 -11.42
C ASN A 100 9.21 -17.95 -10.94
N ILE A 101 8.28 -17.95 -9.98
CA ILE A 101 7.73 -16.67 -9.49
C ILE A 101 8.77 -15.82 -8.77
N THR A 102 9.80 -16.42 -8.15
CA THR A 102 10.86 -15.66 -7.46
C THR A 102 11.99 -15.22 -8.37
N ASN A 103 12.28 -15.89 -9.48
CA ASN A 103 13.34 -15.50 -10.41
C ASN A 103 12.85 -14.60 -11.54
N GLU A 104 11.63 -14.84 -12.06
CA GLU A 104 11.13 -14.22 -13.30
C GLU A 104 10.20 -13.03 -13.04
N THR A 105 9.83 -12.76 -11.78
CA THR A 105 8.86 -11.72 -11.40
C THR A 105 9.43 -10.78 -10.33
N PRO A 106 8.83 -9.58 -10.12
CA PRO A 106 9.25 -8.67 -9.05
C PRO A 106 9.22 -9.26 -7.63
N PHE A 107 8.58 -10.41 -7.37
CA PHE A 107 8.65 -11.10 -6.08
C PHE A 107 10.09 -11.47 -5.67
N GLY A 108 11.00 -11.71 -6.62
CA GLY A 108 12.42 -11.94 -6.34
C GLY A 108 13.12 -10.81 -5.60
N ARG A 109 12.67 -9.56 -5.83
CA ARG A 109 13.21 -8.35 -5.20
C ARG A 109 12.79 -8.20 -3.73
N ILE A 110 11.86 -9.02 -3.26
CA ILE A 110 11.31 -8.97 -1.90
C ILE A 110 12.06 -9.95 -0.97
N LEU A 111 12.83 -10.89 -1.53
CA LEU A 111 13.50 -11.95 -0.76
C LEU A 111 14.87 -11.54 -0.22
N LYS A 112 15.20 -12.07 0.96
CA LYS A 112 16.50 -11.87 1.60
C LYS A 112 17.62 -12.58 0.80
N PRO A 113 18.86 -12.05 0.80
CA PRO A 113 19.99 -12.65 0.08
C PRO A 113 20.20 -14.15 0.35
N ASN A 114 19.89 -14.58 1.57
CA ASN A 114 20.00 -15.96 2.06
C ASN A 114 19.18 -16.96 1.21
N ILE A 115 17.96 -16.56 0.82
CA ILE A 115 17.04 -17.41 0.04
C ILE A 115 17.48 -17.42 -1.43
N LEU A 116 17.96 -16.28 -1.94
CA LEU A 116 18.56 -16.18 -3.27
C LEU A 116 19.86 -16.99 -3.38
N SER A 117 20.66 -17.10 -2.29
CA SER A 117 21.84 -17.98 -2.27
C SER A 117 21.47 -19.46 -2.30
N ASP A 118 20.44 -19.89 -1.57
CA ASP A 118 19.99 -21.30 -1.61
C ASP A 118 19.45 -21.69 -3.00
N LEU A 119 18.71 -20.77 -3.64
CA LEU A 119 18.20 -20.94 -5.00
C LEU A 119 19.33 -20.98 -6.05
N SER A 120 20.25 -20.01 -6.00
CA SER A 120 21.33 -19.90 -6.99
C SER A 120 22.44 -20.96 -6.84
N GLN A 121 22.68 -21.46 -5.63
CA GLN A 121 23.62 -22.58 -5.43
C GLN A 121 23.12 -23.88 -6.08
N ARG A 122 21.79 -24.12 -6.12
CA ARG A 122 21.22 -25.31 -6.78
C ARG A 122 21.26 -25.26 -8.30
N ASN A 123 21.12 -24.09 -8.92
CA ASN A 123 21.24 -23.96 -10.38
C ASN A 123 22.65 -24.31 -10.88
N LYS A 124 23.70 -24.11 -10.05
CA LYS A 124 25.08 -24.52 -10.35
C LYS A 124 25.34 -26.03 -10.19
N SER A 125 24.49 -26.77 -9.48
CA SER A 125 24.57 -28.24 -9.40
C SER A 125 23.86 -28.98 -10.53
N ASN A 126 22.87 -28.37 -11.19
CA ASN A 126 22.15 -28.98 -12.32
C ASN A 126 22.73 -28.63 -13.71
N THR A 127 23.81 -27.84 -13.78
CA THR A 127 24.42 -27.38 -15.04
C THR A 127 25.89 -27.82 -15.23
N ASN A 128 26.27 -28.97 -14.66
CA ASN A 128 27.61 -29.55 -14.85
C ASN A 128 27.56 -30.84 -15.68
N ASN A 129 27.39 -30.68 -16.99
CA ASN A 129 27.76 -31.68 -17.98
C ASN A 129 28.29 -31.01 -19.26
N LEU A 130 29.40 -30.27 -19.15
CA LEU A 130 30.32 -29.95 -20.25
C LEU A 130 31.70 -29.58 -19.70
N LYS A 131 32.73 -29.87 -20.50
CA LYS A 131 34.12 -30.18 -20.11
C LYS A 131 34.89 -29.09 -19.36
N LYS A 132 35.81 -29.54 -18.49
CA LYS A 132 36.82 -28.76 -17.75
C LYS A 132 37.90 -28.16 -18.66
N THR A 133 38.49 -27.05 -18.22
CA THR A 133 39.96 -26.88 -18.12
C THR A 133 40.31 -25.99 -16.90
N PRO A 134 41.52 -26.09 -16.30
CA PRO A 134 41.74 -25.71 -14.91
C PRO A 134 42.66 -24.48 -14.67
N GLN A 135 42.39 -23.76 -13.58
CA GLN A 135 43.27 -22.93 -12.71
C GLN A 135 42.30 -22.04 -11.88
N THR A 136 42.37 -21.89 -10.55
CA THR A 136 43.48 -21.97 -9.60
C THR A 136 43.07 -22.67 -8.30
N THR A 137 43.93 -23.52 -7.74
CA THR A 137 43.61 -24.38 -6.58
C THR A 137 43.99 -23.79 -5.21
N GLU A 138 44.61 -22.60 -5.16
CA GLU A 138 45.25 -22.09 -3.94
C GLU A 138 44.31 -21.40 -2.93
N TYR A 139 43.14 -20.92 -3.35
CA TYR A 139 42.27 -20.12 -2.46
C TYR A 139 41.45 -20.96 -1.45
N ARG A 140 41.46 -22.29 -1.56
CA ARG A 140 40.63 -23.18 -0.71
C ARG A 140 41.31 -23.71 0.56
N GLU A 141 42.64 -23.62 0.67
CA GLU A 141 43.34 -24.14 1.86
C GLU A 141 43.50 -23.10 2.98
N GLN A 142 43.52 -21.80 2.65
CA GLN A 142 43.70 -20.75 3.67
C GLN A 142 42.47 -20.59 4.61
N ILE A 143 41.25 -20.86 4.12
CA ILE A 143 40.02 -20.64 4.90
C ILE A 143 39.84 -21.70 6.02
N LYS A 144 40.41 -22.91 5.88
CA LYS A 144 40.30 -23.96 6.92
C LYS A 144 41.14 -23.69 8.18
N LYS A 145 42.00 -22.67 8.18
CA LYS A 145 42.93 -22.36 9.30
C LYS A 145 42.46 -21.27 10.27
N HIS A 146 41.19 -20.82 10.18
CA HIS A 146 40.66 -19.71 11.00
C HIS A 146 39.35 -19.99 11.76
N GLN A 147 38.86 -21.23 11.82
CA GLN A 147 37.65 -21.60 12.58
C GLN A 147 37.90 -22.50 13.81
N SER A 148 39.15 -22.65 14.24
CA SER A 148 39.54 -23.53 15.36
C SER A 148 39.99 -22.79 16.62
N ARG A 149 39.37 -21.64 16.95
CA ARG A 149 39.54 -20.92 18.23
C ARG A 149 38.33 -20.02 18.54
N ILE A 150 37.42 -20.51 19.38
CA ILE A 150 36.74 -19.83 20.51
C ILE A 150 35.81 -20.88 21.14
N ARG A 151 36.05 -21.23 22.41
CA ARG A 151 35.17 -22.10 23.21
C ARG A 151 34.36 -21.23 24.17
N PHE A 152 33.06 -21.47 24.28
CA PHE A 152 32.23 -20.92 25.36
C PHE A 152 32.21 -21.89 26.56
N PRO A 153 32.37 -21.41 27.80
CA PRO A 153 32.30 -22.27 28.99
C PRO A 153 30.85 -22.63 29.34
N LYS A 154 30.61 -23.91 29.68
CA LYS A 154 29.34 -24.35 30.26
C LYS A 154 29.32 -23.98 31.75
N GLN A 155 28.28 -23.28 32.21
CA GLN A 155 28.02 -23.14 33.64
C GLN A 155 27.19 -24.33 34.15
N ALA A 156 27.61 -24.90 35.28
CA ALA A 156 26.91 -25.97 35.96
C ALA A 156 25.88 -25.40 36.96
N ILE A 157 24.73 -26.05 37.05
CA ILE A 157 23.69 -25.75 38.04
C ILE A 157 24.11 -26.39 39.38
N ASN A 158 24.02 -25.65 40.48
CA ASN A 158 23.93 -26.26 41.81
C ASN A 158 23.13 -25.39 42.78
N LYS A 159 22.37 -26.05 43.69
CA LYS A 159 21.45 -25.43 44.65
C LYS A 159 22.06 -25.43 46.06
N LYS A 160 21.83 -24.38 46.87
CA LYS A 160 21.15 -24.41 48.19
C LYS A 160 21.46 -23.21 49.14
N SER A 161 20.39 -22.45 49.47
CA SER A 161 19.98 -22.06 50.85
C SER A 161 20.86 -21.05 51.68
N PRO A 162 20.38 -20.42 52.80
CA PRO A 162 20.25 -18.94 52.81
C PRO A 162 20.58 -18.19 54.15
N ILE A 163 20.35 -16.85 54.19
CA ILE A 163 20.22 -15.95 55.40
C ILE A 163 21.56 -15.60 56.14
N PRO A 164 21.75 -14.44 56.85
CA PRO A 164 21.02 -13.16 56.96
C PRO A 164 21.83 -11.89 56.56
N ALA A 165 21.19 -10.69 56.64
CA ALA A 165 21.84 -9.37 56.59
C ALA A 165 22.26 -8.86 57.99
N PRO A 166 23.31 -8.02 58.09
CA PRO A 166 23.17 -6.56 58.34
C PRO A 166 24.13 -5.70 57.45
N GLN A 167 24.15 -4.35 57.37
CA GLN A 167 23.27 -3.27 57.86
C GLN A 167 23.50 -1.94 57.06
N VAL A 168 22.62 -0.95 57.32
CA VAL A 168 22.70 0.53 57.17
C VAL A 168 24.02 1.19 56.69
N VAL A 169 23.95 1.93 55.56
CA VAL A 169 24.24 3.39 55.52
C VAL A 169 23.20 4.07 54.64
N GLU A 170 22.60 5.12 55.17
CA GLU A 170 21.54 5.94 54.57
C GLU A 170 22.14 7.11 53.79
N GLN A 171 21.73 7.33 52.52
CA GLN A 171 21.98 8.61 51.83
C GLN A 171 21.05 8.85 50.63
N LEU A 172 20.13 9.81 50.82
CA LEU A 172 19.55 10.72 49.82
C LEU A 172 19.07 10.12 48.48
N LYS A 173 17.86 9.55 48.48
CA LYS A 173 17.05 9.41 47.28
C LYS A 173 16.60 10.79 46.76
N ILE A 174 17.35 11.36 45.82
CA ILE A 174 16.76 12.26 44.83
C ILE A 174 16.00 11.37 43.83
N GLU A 175 14.70 11.19 44.02
CA GLU A 175 13.84 10.51 43.04
C GLU A 175 13.73 11.35 41.76
N LYS A 176 14.66 11.13 40.82
CA LYS A 176 14.56 11.66 39.46
C LYS A 176 13.25 11.15 38.84
N PRO A 177 12.43 12.01 38.18
CA PRO A 177 11.13 11.64 37.64
C PRO A 177 11.26 10.76 36.39
N LYS A 178 11.66 9.49 36.59
CA LYS A 178 11.80 8.48 35.53
C LYS A 178 10.62 7.50 35.45
N ARG A 179 9.83 7.31 36.52
CA ARG A 179 8.68 6.39 36.51
C ARG A 179 7.50 6.94 35.70
N ILE A 180 7.09 8.18 35.93
CA ILE A 180 5.98 8.84 35.22
C ILE A 180 6.18 8.79 33.69
N LEU A 181 7.42 8.93 33.21
CA LEU A 181 7.77 8.85 31.79
C LEU A 181 7.64 7.45 31.17
N VAL A 182 7.70 6.37 31.96
CA VAL A 182 7.58 4.99 31.45
C VAL A 182 6.10 4.61 31.28
N ASP A 183 5.23 5.03 32.19
CA ASP A 183 3.79 4.72 32.10
C ASP A 183 3.14 5.47 30.92
N LEU A 184 3.57 6.72 30.65
CA LEU A 184 3.24 7.51 29.45
C LEU A 184 3.73 6.88 28.12
N MET A 185 4.68 5.93 28.14
CA MET A 185 5.13 5.23 26.92
C MET A 185 4.33 3.95 26.62
N ASN A 186 3.66 3.40 27.64
CA ASN A 186 2.86 2.18 27.51
C ASN A 186 1.39 2.47 27.17
N ASN A 187 0.84 3.62 27.58
CA ASN A 187 -0.50 4.04 27.18
C ASN A 187 -0.47 4.82 25.84
N THR A 188 -0.99 4.20 24.79
CA THR A 188 -1.05 4.75 23.41
C THR A 188 -1.81 6.07 23.32
N ASP A 189 -2.91 6.24 24.05
CA ASP A 189 -3.71 7.47 24.03
C ASP A 189 -2.92 8.63 24.63
N SER A 190 -2.23 8.37 25.75
CA SER A 190 -1.36 9.36 26.40
C SER A 190 -0.19 9.78 25.50
N PHE A 191 0.32 8.85 24.68
CA PHE A 191 1.34 9.13 23.69
C PHE A 191 0.82 10.10 22.62
N PHE A 192 -0.29 9.80 21.94
CA PHE A 192 -0.84 10.66 20.88
C PHE A 192 -1.35 12.01 21.41
N LYS A 193 -2.05 12.03 22.55
CA LYS A 193 -2.49 13.26 23.22
C LYS A 193 -1.32 14.18 23.60
N SER A 194 -0.12 13.63 23.81
CA SER A 194 1.09 14.40 24.10
C SER A 194 1.88 14.88 22.88
N LEU A 195 1.44 14.63 21.64
CA LEU A 195 2.11 15.12 20.42
C LEU A 195 1.79 16.58 20.08
N ASN A 196 0.97 17.27 20.89
CA ASN A 196 0.46 18.63 20.62
C ASN A 196 -0.21 18.79 19.24
N GLY A 197 -0.69 17.70 18.65
CA GLY A 197 -1.40 17.76 17.36
C GLY A 197 -2.70 18.55 17.52
N LYS A 198 -2.87 19.58 16.69
CA LYS A 198 -4.14 20.30 16.62
C LYS A 198 -5.15 19.44 15.88
N GLU A 199 -6.34 19.26 16.45
CA GLU A 199 -7.47 18.68 15.72
C GLU A 199 -7.74 19.50 14.46
N LEU A 200 -7.97 18.80 13.36
CA LEU A 200 -8.09 19.40 12.04
C LEU A 200 -9.54 19.82 11.77
N ASP A 201 -9.85 21.08 12.07
CA ASP A 201 -11.06 21.76 11.59
C ASP A 201 -10.72 22.48 10.27
N ILE A 202 -11.37 22.05 9.18
CA ILE A 202 -11.28 22.71 7.88
C ILE A 202 -12.69 23.17 7.53
N CYS A 203 -12.94 24.48 7.59
CA CYS A 203 -14.21 25.09 7.21
C CYS A 203 -15.46 24.44 7.86
N GLY A 204 -15.36 23.92 9.09
CA GLY A 204 -16.45 23.24 9.80
C GLY A 204 -16.64 21.76 9.46
N PHE A 205 -15.81 21.17 8.61
CA PHE A 205 -15.82 19.74 8.32
C PHE A 205 -15.28 18.96 9.52
N LYS A 206 -15.89 17.82 9.87
CA LYS A 206 -15.46 16.94 10.97
C LYS A 206 -15.52 15.46 10.59
N GLY A 207 -14.73 14.64 11.29
CA GLY A 207 -14.73 13.18 11.17
C GLY A 207 -14.52 12.67 9.73
N GLU A 208 -15.43 11.80 9.26
CA GLU A 208 -15.38 11.21 7.92
C GLU A 208 -15.29 12.24 6.79
N ASN A 209 -15.95 13.40 6.92
CA ASN A 209 -15.96 14.43 5.88
C ASN A 209 -14.56 15.07 5.70
N VAL A 210 -13.78 15.17 6.78
CA VAL A 210 -12.37 15.60 6.72
C VAL A 210 -11.53 14.55 5.99
N GLY A 211 -11.77 13.27 6.28
CA GLY A 211 -11.10 12.16 5.58
C GLY A 211 -11.37 12.17 4.07
N LEU A 212 -12.63 12.27 3.67
CA LEU A 212 -13.03 12.37 2.26
C LEU A 212 -12.43 13.61 1.58
N LEU A 213 -12.46 14.77 2.25
CA LEU A 213 -11.85 16.00 1.72
C LEU A 213 -10.34 15.85 1.52
N LEU A 214 -9.62 15.26 2.49
CA LEU A 214 -8.18 15.00 2.41
C LEU A 214 -7.85 14.00 1.29
N GLU A 215 -8.66 12.96 1.07
CA GLU A 215 -8.49 11.99 -0.03
C GLU A 215 -8.65 12.67 -1.40
N ILE A 216 -9.73 13.45 -1.58
CA ILE A 216 -9.99 14.22 -2.82
C ILE A 216 -8.86 15.21 -3.07
N PHE A 217 -8.48 15.98 -2.04
CA PHE A 217 -7.41 16.96 -2.12
C PHE A 217 -6.07 16.31 -2.45
N SER A 218 -5.75 15.18 -1.82
CA SER A 218 -4.53 14.39 -2.11
C SER A 218 -4.46 13.99 -3.58
N PHE A 219 -5.56 13.51 -4.16
CA PHE A 219 -5.60 13.12 -5.56
C PHE A 219 -5.24 14.29 -6.48
N PHE A 220 -5.85 15.47 -6.29
CA PHE A 220 -5.52 16.64 -7.10
C PHE A 220 -4.13 17.21 -6.82
N ASN A 221 -3.61 17.11 -5.60
CA ASN A 221 -2.23 17.48 -5.28
C ASN A 221 -1.18 16.59 -5.98
N PHE A 222 -1.50 15.33 -6.32
CA PHE A 222 -0.56 14.43 -7.03
C PHE A 222 -0.79 14.35 -8.54
N PHE A 223 -2.03 14.49 -9.00
CA PHE A 223 -2.44 14.25 -10.39
C PHE A 223 -3.00 15.47 -11.11
N GLY A 224 -3.21 16.60 -10.40
CA GLY A 224 -3.90 17.80 -10.90
C GLY A 224 -3.29 18.34 -12.19
N ASP A 225 -1.99 18.61 -12.20
CA ASP A 225 -1.27 19.13 -13.38
C ASP A 225 -1.40 18.18 -14.59
N GLN A 226 -1.23 16.87 -14.35
CA GLN A 226 -1.28 15.83 -15.37
C GLN A 226 -2.68 15.64 -15.98
N ILE A 227 -3.74 15.96 -15.22
CA ILE A 227 -5.13 15.99 -15.70
C ILE A 227 -5.63 17.41 -16.03
N SER A 228 -4.74 18.40 -15.96
CA SER A 228 -5.00 19.81 -16.21
C SER A 228 -6.09 20.43 -15.32
N VAL A 229 -6.14 20.05 -14.05
CA VAL A 229 -6.86 20.77 -12.98
C VAL A 229 -5.84 21.71 -12.31
N PRO A 230 -6.08 23.03 -12.25
CA PRO A 230 -5.20 23.96 -11.55
C PRO A 230 -5.03 23.59 -10.07
N SER A 231 -3.88 23.94 -9.50
CA SER A 231 -3.69 23.87 -8.05
C SER A 231 -4.67 24.80 -7.31
N PHE A 232 -5.04 24.37 -6.11
CA PHE A 232 -5.89 25.08 -5.16
C PHE A 232 -5.49 24.64 -3.75
N THR A 233 -5.87 25.39 -2.72
CA THR A 233 -5.65 24.99 -1.32
C THR A 233 -6.77 24.07 -0.80
N ILE A 234 -6.53 23.43 0.34
CA ILE A 234 -7.56 22.58 0.96
C ILE A 234 -8.75 23.41 1.48
N GLU A 235 -8.50 24.65 1.89
CA GLU A 235 -9.51 25.62 2.31
C GLU A 235 -10.36 26.11 1.13
N GLU A 236 -9.75 26.36 -0.04
CA GLU A 236 -10.47 26.69 -1.29
C GLU A 236 -11.36 25.53 -1.76
N LEU A 237 -10.85 24.29 -1.68
CA LEU A 237 -11.62 23.08 -1.99
C LEU A 237 -12.78 22.89 -1.01
N ALA A 238 -12.54 23.02 0.30
CA ALA A 238 -13.57 22.88 1.33
C ALA A 238 -14.69 23.93 1.17
N SER A 239 -14.31 25.20 0.96
CA SER A 239 -15.26 26.28 0.70
C SER A 239 -16.10 25.99 -0.54
N SER A 240 -15.46 25.54 -1.62
CA SER A 240 -16.13 25.13 -2.86
C SER A 240 -17.11 23.96 -2.68
N PHE A 241 -16.86 23.04 -1.75
CA PHE A 241 -17.80 21.97 -1.39
C PHE A 241 -18.95 22.44 -0.49
N SER A 242 -18.80 23.56 0.22
CA SER A 242 -19.83 24.14 1.10
C SER A 242 -20.74 25.18 0.44
N GLU A 243 -20.41 25.69 -0.76
CA GLU A 243 -21.26 26.65 -1.48
C GLU A 243 -22.69 26.11 -1.70
N ALA A 244 -23.72 26.86 -1.30
CA ALA A 244 -25.12 26.39 -1.34
C ALA A 244 -25.55 25.84 -2.72
N GLU A 245 -25.21 26.54 -3.80
CA GLU A 245 -25.59 26.17 -5.17
C GLU A 245 -24.61 25.19 -5.86
N TYR A 246 -23.44 24.92 -5.25
CA TYR A 246 -22.38 24.07 -5.81
C TYR A 246 -21.97 24.52 -7.23
N GLU A 247 -21.65 25.80 -7.40
CA GLU A 247 -21.37 26.45 -8.69
C GLU A 247 -19.88 26.83 -8.86
N SER A 248 -19.06 26.68 -7.81
CA SER A 248 -17.61 26.94 -7.80
C SER A 248 -16.90 26.52 -9.09
N LYS A 249 -16.04 27.43 -9.56
CA LYS A 249 -15.15 27.17 -10.71
C LYS A 249 -14.25 25.96 -10.47
N ILE A 250 -13.82 25.72 -9.22
CA ILE A 250 -13.02 24.53 -8.84
C ILE A 250 -13.85 23.26 -9.02
N ILE A 251 -15.09 23.25 -8.54
CA ILE A 251 -16.02 22.12 -8.70
C ILE A 251 -16.29 21.81 -10.18
N PHE A 252 -16.61 22.83 -10.99
CA PHE A 252 -16.76 22.66 -12.43
C PHE A 252 -15.50 22.06 -13.08
N LEU A 253 -14.31 22.58 -12.74
CA LEU A 253 -13.04 22.09 -13.28
C LEU A 253 -12.80 20.62 -12.90
N ILE A 254 -12.96 20.26 -11.62
CA ILE A 254 -12.88 18.89 -11.10
C ILE A 254 -13.78 17.95 -11.91
N HIS A 255 -15.09 18.24 -11.99
CA HIS A 255 -16.04 17.40 -12.73
C HIS A 255 -15.70 17.32 -14.22
N SER A 256 -15.22 18.43 -14.82
CA SER A 256 -14.87 18.47 -16.24
C SER A 256 -13.67 17.61 -16.60
N LYS A 257 -12.61 17.60 -15.78
CA LYS A 257 -11.41 16.82 -16.08
C LYS A 257 -11.62 15.35 -15.77
N LEU A 258 -12.28 15.01 -14.66
CA LEU A 258 -12.63 13.63 -14.34
C LEU A 258 -13.55 13.01 -15.41
N LEU A 259 -14.67 13.66 -15.76
CA LEU A 259 -15.55 13.15 -16.80
C LEU A 259 -14.85 13.11 -18.17
N LYS A 260 -14.03 14.10 -18.54
CA LYS A 260 -13.31 14.08 -19.83
C LYS A 260 -12.34 12.90 -19.96
N ILE A 261 -11.70 12.48 -18.88
CA ILE A 261 -10.90 11.24 -18.87
C ILE A 261 -11.78 10.03 -19.15
N LEU A 262 -12.92 9.89 -18.45
CA LEU A 262 -13.86 8.79 -18.69
C LEU A 262 -14.46 8.81 -20.11
N VAL A 263 -14.70 9.98 -20.69
CA VAL A 263 -15.12 10.12 -22.10
C VAL A 263 -14.02 9.63 -23.06
N ASN A 264 -12.76 9.98 -22.81
CA ASN A 264 -11.63 9.56 -23.65
C ASN A 264 -11.39 8.04 -23.54
N GLU A 265 -11.41 7.50 -22.32
CA GLU A 265 -11.33 6.05 -22.07
C GLU A 265 -12.48 5.32 -22.79
N ARG A 266 -13.71 5.83 -22.73
CA ARG A 266 -14.87 5.26 -23.44
C ARG A 266 -14.69 5.25 -24.95
N LYS A 267 -14.13 6.32 -25.51
CA LYS A 267 -13.84 6.44 -26.95
C LYS A 267 -12.71 5.51 -27.41
N LYS A 268 -11.70 5.29 -26.56
CA LYS A 268 -10.51 4.48 -26.86
C LYS A 268 -10.67 2.98 -26.57
N HIS A 269 -11.39 2.63 -25.51
CA HIS A 269 -11.49 1.27 -24.95
C HIS A 269 -12.92 0.72 -24.90
N GLY A 270 -13.91 1.50 -25.37
CA GLY A 270 -15.30 1.06 -25.46
C GLY A 270 -16.10 1.15 -24.15
N ARG A 271 -17.34 0.66 -24.23
CA ARG A 271 -18.35 0.77 -23.15
C ARG A 271 -18.02 -0.13 -21.95
N ASP A 272 -17.60 -1.36 -22.19
CA ASP A 272 -17.49 -2.37 -21.13
C ASP A 272 -16.28 -2.13 -20.21
N CYS A 273 -15.25 -1.47 -20.76
CA CYS A 273 -14.12 -0.95 -19.99
C CYS A 273 -14.59 0.07 -18.92
N ILE A 274 -15.43 1.04 -19.32
CA ILE A 274 -16.03 2.02 -18.41
C ILE A 274 -16.94 1.36 -17.38
N LYS A 275 -17.74 0.36 -17.78
CA LYS A 275 -18.56 -0.43 -16.85
C LYS A 275 -17.69 -1.03 -15.73
N THR A 276 -16.58 -1.67 -16.12
CA THR A 276 -15.63 -2.28 -15.17
C THR A 276 -15.03 -1.25 -14.20
N TYR A 277 -14.69 -0.05 -14.68
CA TYR A 277 -14.17 1.03 -13.83
C TYR A 277 -15.22 1.52 -12.82
N ILE A 278 -16.47 1.64 -13.24
CA ILE A 278 -17.58 2.05 -12.38
C ILE A 278 -17.87 0.97 -11.32
N GLU A 279 -17.91 -0.31 -11.71
CA GLU A 279 -18.12 -1.44 -10.79
C GLU A 279 -17.05 -1.45 -9.67
N GLY A 280 -15.77 -1.29 -10.03
CA GLY A 280 -14.69 -1.18 -9.04
C GLY A 280 -14.82 0.05 -8.14
N ALA A 281 -15.24 1.19 -8.68
CA ALA A 281 -15.43 2.43 -7.91
C ALA A 281 -16.60 2.33 -6.91
N LEU A 282 -17.69 1.63 -7.27
CA LEU A 282 -18.81 1.38 -6.37
C LEU A 282 -18.42 0.53 -5.16
N ASP A 283 -17.63 -0.53 -5.38
CA ASP A 283 -17.11 -1.42 -4.34
C ASP A 283 -16.20 -0.65 -3.34
N ILE A 284 -15.25 0.14 -3.85
CA ILE A 284 -14.34 0.95 -3.01
C ILE A 284 -15.11 2.03 -2.22
N CYS A 285 -16.02 2.74 -2.86
CA CYS A 285 -16.76 3.83 -2.22
C CYS A 285 -17.87 3.36 -1.28
N LYS A 286 -18.24 2.06 -1.29
CA LYS A 286 -19.34 1.48 -0.50
C LYS A 286 -20.65 2.26 -0.65
N ILE A 287 -20.95 2.63 -1.89
CA ILE A 287 -22.12 3.44 -2.23
C ILE A 287 -23.38 2.60 -2.06
N GLU A 288 -24.41 3.17 -1.43
CA GLU A 288 -25.68 2.48 -1.25
C GLU A 288 -26.42 2.35 -2.59
N THR A 289 -26.76 1.12 -2.94
CA THR A 289 -27.43 0.77 -4.19
C THR A 289 -28.75 0.04 -3.93
N ASP A 290 -29.73 0.29 -4.80
CA ASP A 290 -31.03 -0.39 -4.78
C ASP A 290 -31.31 -1.02 -6.15
N ALA A 291 -31.54 -2.33 -6.16
CA ALA A 291 -31.89 -3.07 -7.37
C ALA A 291 -33.39 -2.94 -7.74
N ALA A 292 -34.24 -2.50 -6.82
CA ALA A 292 -35.70 -2.48 -6.94
C ALA A 292 -36.30 -1.07 -7.11
N ALA A 293 -35.52 0.01 -6.95
CA ALA A 293 -36.01 1.37 -7.12
C ALA A 293 -36.62 1.59 -8.53
N PRO A 294 -37.74 2.33 -8.67
CA PRO A 294 -38.41 2.55 -9.96
C PRO A 294 -37.58 3.42 -10.94
N ASN A 295 -37.81 3.29 -12.25
CA ASN A 295 -37.07 4.05 -13.26
C ASN A 295 -37.50 5.52 -13.23
N SER A 296 -36.52 6.43 -13.20
CA SER A 296 -36.77 7.88 -13.05
C SER A 296 -37.26 8.50 -14.37
N GLY A 297 -38.57 8.49 -14.56
CA GLY A 297 -39.21 9.10 -15.73
C GLY A 297 -39.00 10.63 -15.79
N GLY A 298 -38.83 11.16 -17.00
CA GLY A 298 -38.93 12.60 -17.28
C GLY A 298 -37.63 13.35 -17.56
N PHE A 299 -36.46 12.69 -17.60
CA PHE A 299 -35.21 13.31 -18.05
C PHE A 299 -34.94 13.09 -19.54
N LYS A 300 -34.60 14.17 -20.25
CA LYS A 300 -34.07 14.09 -21.62
C LYS A 300 -32.57 13.82 -21.56
N ARG A 301 -32.20 12.53 -21.54
CA ARG A 301 -30.81 12.04 -21.62
C ARG A 301 -30.06 12.73 -22.76
N ILE A 302 -28.91 13.34 -22.45
CA ILE A 302 -27.90 13.68 -23.47
C ILE A 302 -26.81 12.61 -23.52
N GLN A 303 -26.08 12.53 -24.64
CA GLN A 303 -24.87 11.73 -24.69
C GLN A 303 -23.74 12.50 -23.99
N TRP A 304 -23.51 12.22 -22.69
CA TRP A 304 -22.47 12.90 -21.87
C TRP A 304 -21.03 12.74 -22.40
N PHE A 305 -20.82 11.87 -23.39
CA PHE A 305 -19.56 11.63 -24.09
C PHE A 305 -19.44 12.37 -25.44
N SER A 306 -20.46 13.15 -25.80
CA SER A 306 -20.60 13.86 -27.06
C SER A 306 -20.81 15.36 -26.79
N GLY A 307 -19.97 16.20 -27.39
CA GLY A 307 -19.95 17.65 -27.14
C GLY A 307 -18.99 18.05 -26.01
N ASP A 308 -18.85 19.37 -25.83
CA ASP A 308 -18.02 19.98 -24.80
C ASP A 308 -18.84 20.41 -23.59
N MET A 309 -18.23 20.25 -22.41
CA MET A 309 -18.84 20.58 -21.14
C MET A 309 -18.41 21.97 -20.67
N THR A 310 -19.38 22.83 -20.38
CA THR A 310 -19.22 24.23 -19.98
C THR A 310 -19.67 24.44 -18.54
N HIS A 311 -19.27 25.56 -17.95
CA HIS A 311 -19.70 25.97 -16.60
C HIS A 311 -21.23 26.09 -16.48
N SER A 312 -21.93 26.38 -17.57
CA SER A 312 -23.41 26.44 -17.62
C SER A 312 -24.11 25.09 -17.83
N ASN A 313 -23.43 24.02 -18.29
CA ASN A 313 -24.08 22.77 -18.69
C ASN A 313 -23.61 21.50 -17.95
N TRP A 314 -22.53 21.56 -17.17
CA TRP A 314 -21.90 20.37 -16.55
C TRP A 314 -22.82 19.55 -15.64
N LYS A 315 -23.73 20.20 -14.89
CA LYS A 315 -24.74 19.51 -14.06
C LYS A 315 -25.62 18.59 -14.92
N THR A 316 -25.87 18.91 -16.20
CA THR A 316 -26.63 18.08 -17.16
C THR A 316 -25.82 16.89 -17.69
N TYR A 317 -24.50 17.05 -17.84
CA TYR A 317 -23.58 15.97 -18.17
C TYR A 317 -23.48 14.95 -17.03
N ILE A 318 -23.35 15.41 -15.77
CA ILE A 318 -23.39 14.53 -14.58
C ILE A 318 -24.72 13.76 -14.50
N LYS A 319 -25.86 14.45 -14.64
CA LYS A 319 -27.19 13.83 -14.67
C LYS A 319 -27.29 12.73 -15.73
N SER A 320 -26.68 12.95 -16.90
CA SER A 320 -26.65 11.96 -17.99
C SER A 320 -25.65 10.84 -17.79
N PHE A 321 -24.52 11.10 -17.13
CA PHE A 321 -23.57 10.08 -16.71
C PHE A 321 -24.21 9.13 -15.68
N ILE A 322 -24.85 9.66 -14.64
CA ILE A 322 -25.53 8.85 -13.61
C ILE A 322 -26.75 8.11 -14.18
N PHE A 323 -27.50 8.72 -15.10
CA PHE A 323 -28.52 8.00 -15.88
C PHE A 323 -27.90 6.81 -16.63
N ASP A 324 -26.75 7.00 -17.29
CA ASP A 324 -26.07 5.91 -17.97
C ASP A 324 -25.58 4.83 -16.98
N VAL A 325 -25.05 5.20 -15.80
CA VAL A 325 -24.66 4.25 -14.73
C VAL A 325 -25.83 3.34 -14.35
N ASN A 326 -26.96 3.94 -13.98
CA ASN A 326 -28.14 3.23 -13.49
C ASN A 326 -28.88 2.44 -14.59
N GLU A 327 -29.16 3.07 -15.73
CA GLU A 327 -30.12 2.56 -16.73
C GLU A 327 -29.43 1.93 -17.95
N VAL A 328 -28.18 2.32 -18.28
CA VAL A 328 -27.48 1.84 -19.48
C VAL A 328 -26.44 0.78 -19.13
N TYR A 329 -25.59 0.97 -18.13
CA TYR A 329 -24.61 -0.04 -17.73
C TYR A 329 -25.25 -1.21 -16.95
N GLY A 330 -26.51 -1.05 -16.51
CA GLY A 330 -27.26 -2.08 -15.77
C GLY A 330 -26.68 -2.31 -14.38
N LEU A 331 -26.11 -1.26 -13.79
CA LEU A 331 -25.60 -1.28 -12.42
C LEU A 331 -26.74 -0.85 -11.50
N GLN A 332 -26.81 -1.46 -10.31
CA GLN A 332 -27.87 -1.19 -9.33
C GLN A 332 -27.98 0.32 -9.05
N LYS A 333 -29.20 0.83 -8.82
CA LYS A 333 -29.43 2.27 -8.78
C LYS A 333 -28.72 2.89 -7.59
N ILE A 334 -27.86 3.85 -7.88
CA ILE A 334 -27.11 4.55 -6.84
C ILE A 334 -28.07 5.46 -6.06
N MET A 335 -28.34 5.08 -4.81
CA MET A 335 -29.24 5.80 -3.91
C MET A 335 -28.58 7.05 -3.32
N SER A 336 -27.25 7.01 -3.13
CA SER A 336 -26.47 8.14 -2.59
C SER A 336 -26.36 9.34 -3.54
N PHE A 337 -26.73 9.20 -4.82
CA PHE A 337 -26.67 10.29 -5.81
C PHE A 337 -28.07 10.77 -6.26
N LYS A 338 -29.10 10.55 -5.42
CA LYS A 338 -30.51 10.87 -5.72
C LYS A 338 -30.76 12.29 -6.21
N GLU A 339 -30.02 13.28 -5.71
CA GLU A 339 -30.19 14.69 -6.11
C GLU A 339 -29.54 15.02 -7.47
N PHE A 340 -28.53 14.25 -7.85
CA PHE A 340 -28.06 14.20 -9.24
C PHE A 340 -28.94 13.28 -10.11
N SER A 341 -29.91 12.54 -9.54
CA SER A 341 -30.85 11.67 -10.27
C SER A 341 -32.28 12.22 -10.32
N LEU A 342 -32.52 13.10 -11.29
CA LEU A 342 -33.75 13.21 -12.09
C LEU A 342 -35.12 13.50 -11.43
N GLU A 343 -35.28 13.48 -10.11
CA GLU A 343 -36.55 13.84 -9.48
C GLU A 343 -36.83 15.35 -9.59
N LYS A 344 -37.85 15.72 -10.39
CA LYS A 344 -38.50 17.03 -10.31
C LYS A 344 -39.24 17.16 -8.98
N ARG A 345 -38.58 17.64 -7.94
CA ARG A 345 -39.25 18.02 -6.68
C ARG A 345 -39.87 19.42 -6.76
N ARG A 346 -40.87 19.65 -5.91
CA ARG A 346 -41.74 20.84 -5.95
C ARG A 346 -40.97 22.10 -5.54
N LYS A 347 -41.34 23.26 -6.10
CA LYS A 347 -40.65 24.58 -6.02
C LYS A 347 -40.50 25.20 -4.60
N SER A 348 -40.74 24.46 -3.52
CA SER A 348 -40.91 25.00 -2.16
C SER A 348 -39.99 24.38 -1.11
N GLN A 349 -38.99 23.58 -1.51
CA GLN A 349 -37.91 23.13 -0.63
C GLN A 349 -36.57 23.43 -1.31
N SER A 350 -35.86 24.43 -0.80
CA SER A 350 -34.44 24.61 -1.03
C SER A 350 -33.69 23.50 -0.28
N MET A 351 -33.39 22.40 -0.96
CA MET A 351 -32.45 21.40 -0.45
C MET A 351 -31.04 21.77 -0.90
N GLU A 352 -30.26 22.24 0.07
CA GLU A 352 -28.81 22.27 -0.05
C GLU A 352 -28.33 20.81 -0.10
N PHE A 353 -27.69 20.42 -1.20
CA PHE A 353 -26.98 19.14 -1.28
C PHE A 353 -26.11 18.96 -0.03
N SER A 354 -26.20 17.80 0.63
CA SER A 354 -25.31 17.57 1.77
C SER A 354 -23.86 17.58 1.29
N VAL A 355 -22.99 18.24 2.06
CA VAL A 355 -21.55 18.31 1.77
C VAL A 355 -20.95 16.90 1.65
N LYS A 356 -21.47 15.93 2.42
CA LYS A 356 -21.06 14.52 2.37
C LYS A 356 -21.34 13.88 1.01
N ASP A 357 -22.51 14.13 0.41
CA ASP A 357 -22.88 13.55 -0.90
C ASP A 357 -22.06 14.16 -2.04
N ARG A 358 -21.77 15.47 -1.95
CA ARG A 358 -20.86 16.15 -2.90
C ARG A 358 -19.45 15.54 -2.86
N LEU A 359 -18.90 15.34 -1.66
CA LEU A 359 -17.61 14.68 -1.46
C LEU A 359 -17.65 13.24 -2.01
N LEU A 360 -18.66 12.44 -1.63
CA LEU A 360 -18.77 11.05 -2.03
C LEU A 360 -18.87 10.90 -3.57
N PHE A 361 -19.60 11.79 -4.24
CA PHE A 361 -19.69 11.79 -5.70
C PHE A 361 -18.36 12.15 -6.39
N VAL A 362 -17.62 13.14 -5.88
CA VAL A 362 -16.28 13.46 -6.41
C VAL A 362 -15.30 12.32 -6.15
N LYS A 363 -15.32 11.71 -4.95
CA LYS A 363 -14.51 10.50 -4.66
C LYS A 363 -14.83 9.37 -5.62
N PHE A 364 -16.10 9.09 -5.89
CA PHE A 364 -16.52 8.09 -6.87
C PHE A 364 -15.99 8.34 -8.28
N LEU A 365 -16.05 9.58 -8.77
CA LEU A 365 -15.44 9.94 -10.06
C LEU A 365 -13.91 9.78 -10.04
N ILE A 366 -13.25 10.10 -8.92
CA ILE A 366 -11.82 9.88 -8.73
C ILE A 366 -11.50 8.38 -8.81
N GLU A 367 -12.23 7.51 -8.10
CA GLU A 367 -12.00 6.06 -8.16
C GLU A 367 -12.21 5.51 -9.58
N CYS A 368 -13.28 5.93 -10.29
CA CYS A 368 -13.50 5.58 -11.69
C CYS A 368 -12.29 5.97 -12.58
N VAL A 369 -11.68 7.12 -12.29
CA VAL A 369 -10.51 7.64 -13.00
C VAL A 369 -9.21 6.97 -12.55
N ILE A 370 -9.06 6.55 -11.29
CA ILE A 370 -7.93 5.73 -10.80
C ILE A 370 -7.92 4.36 -11.50
N PHE A 371 -9.09 3.76 -11.74
CA PHE A 371 -9.20 2.54 -12.53
C PHE A 371 -8.85 2.74 -14.01
N SER A 372 -8.82 3.97 -14.54
CA SER A 372 -8.52 4.23 -15.95
C SER A 372 -7.09 3.86 -16.38
N ASN A 373 -6.91 3.50 -17.65
CA ASN A 373 -5.57 3.30 -18.20
C ASN A 373 -4.75 4.60 -18.17
N THR A 374 -5.40 5.74 -18.41
CA THR A 374 -4.80 7.08 -18.33
C THR A 374 -4.08 7.33 -16.99
N VAL A 375 -4.70 7.04 -15.84
CA VAL A 375 -4.05 7.22 -14.52
C VAL A 375 -3.01 6.13 -14.25
N ARG A 376 -3.25 4.88 -14.66
CA ARG A 376 -2.23 3.81 -14.55
C ARG A 376 -0.94 4.16 -15.31
N ASP A 377 -1.06 4.78 -16.48
CA ASP A 377 0.09 5.24 -17.27
C ASP A 377 0.84 6.39 -16.56
N ILE A 378 0.13 7.34 -15.94
CA ILE A 378 0.73 8.41 -15.14
C ILE A 378 1.46 7.82 -13.92
N VAL A 379 0.81 6.93 -13.16
CA VAL A 379 1.42 6.26 -11.99
C VAL A 379 2.64 5.44 -12.39
N SER A 380 2.60 4.76 -13.54
CA SER A 380 3.74 3.98 -14.05
C SER A 380 4.95 4.88 -14.36
N LYS A 381 4.75 6.02 -15.04
CA LYS A 381 5.81 7.01 -15.29
C LYS A 381 6.39 7.58 -14.01
N VAL A 382 5.55 7.90 -13.02
CA VAL A 382 6.01 8.38 -11.71
C VAL A 382 6.81 7.31 -10.96
N LEU A 383 6.36 6.04 -10.99
CA LEU A 383 7.09 4.91 -10.41
C LEU A 383 8.45 4.68 -11.09
N ASP A 384 8.55 4.86 -12.40
CA ASP A 384 9.82 4.72 -13.12
C ASP A 384 10.78 5.89 -12.82
N LYS A 385 10.28 7.13 -12.70
CA LYS A 385 11.08 8.27 -12.20
C LYS A 385 11.57 8.03 -10.76
N LEU A 386 10.72 7.52 -9.87
CA LEU A 386 11.14 7.18 -8.50
C LEU A 386 12.25 6.12 -8.50
N LYS A 387 12.13 5.06 -9.31
CA LYS A 387 13.20 4.03 -9.44
C LYS A 387 14.51 4.61 -9.94
N SER A 388 14.49 5.55 -10.90
CA SER A 388 15.74 6.17 -11.38
C SER A 388 16.39 7.05 -10.31
N LEU A 389 15.60 7.85 -9.59
CA LEU A 389 16.10 8.68 -8.49
C LEU A 389 16.64 7.84 -7.32
N GLU A 390 15.94 6.77 -6.92
CA GLU A 390 16.42 5.84 -5.89
C GLU A 390 17.72 5.13 -6.30
N LYS A 391 17.86 4.80 -7.59
CA LYS A 391 19.09 4.22 -8.15
C LYS A 391 20.25 5.23 -8.10
N GLU A 392 20.04 6.45 -8.57
CA GLU A 392 21.04 7.54 -8.52
C GLU A 392 21.47 7.80 -7.07
N LYS A 393 20.52 7.90 -6.14
CA LYS A 393 20.79 8.06 -4.70
C LYS A 393 21.65 6.92 -4.16
N TYR A 394 21.37 5.67 -4.55
CA TYR A 394 22.17 4.52 -4.14
C TYR A 394 23.60 4.58 -4.68
N GLU A 395 23.77 4.91 -5.97
CA GLU A 395 25.09 5.01 -6.61
C GLU A 395 25.94 6.13 -5.98
N LEU A 396 25.36 7.32 -5.77
CA LEU A 396 26.02 8.42 -5.06
C LEU A 396 26.35 8.07 -3.60
N SER A 397 25.45 7.37 -2.90
CA SER A 397 25.69 6.90 -1.52
C SER A 397 26.86 5.91 -1.43
N VAL A 398 27.08 5.08 -2.47
CA VAL A 398 28.24 4.20 -2.58
C VAL A 398 29.50 5.02 -2.87
N ASN A 399 29.43 6.01 -3.76
CA ASN A 399 30.56 6.89 -4.08
C ASN A 399 31.05 7.69 -2.86
N VAL A 400 30.16 8.26 -2.05
CA VAL A 400 30.53 8.94 -0.79
C VAL A 400 31.27 7.98 0.16
N ARG A 401 30.81 6.73 0.29
CA ARG A 401 31.48 5.73 1.14
C ARG A 401 32.86 5.35 0.60
N LYS A 402 33.00 5.23 -0.72
CA LYS A 402 34.28 4.98 -1.38
C LYS A 402 35.23 6.15 -1.13
N HIS A 403 34.84 7.38 -1.48
CA HIS A 403 35.68 8.56 -1.29
C HIS A 403 36.05 8.82 0.18
N ARG A 404 35.16 8.54 1.15
CA ARG A 404 35.49 8.59 2.59
C ARG A 404 36.45 7.49 3.07
N ASN A 405 36.61 6.41 2.33
CA ASN A 405 37.64 5.41 2.59
C ASN A 405 38.96 5.82 1.93
N ASP A 406 38.92 6.16 0.64
CA ASP A 406 40.07 6.68 -0.11
C ASP A 406 40.71 7.87 0.62
N PHE A 407 39.91 8.80 1.18
CA PHE A 407 40.36 9.96 1.97
C PHE A 407 41.28 9.60 3.15
N LYS A 408 41.13 8.41 3.75
CA LYS A 408 41.98 7.94 4.86
C LYS A 408 43.38 7.51 4.40
N GLU A 409 43.53 7.21 3.12
CA GLU A 409 44.78 6.76 2.51
C GLU A 409 45.57 7.93 1.90
N ILE A 410 44.92 9.08 1.68
CA ILE A 410 45.54 10.32 1.19
C ILE A 410 46.50 10.91 2.22
N LYS A 411 47.74 11.18 1.78
CA LYS A 411 48.82 11.71 2.63
C LYS A 411 49.05 13.21 2.47
N THR A 412 48.70 13.81 1.34
CA THR A 412 48.91 15.26 1.09
C THR A 412 47.65 16.05 1.42
N GLU A 413 47.80 17.28 1.90
CA GLU A 413 46.64 18.08 2.32
C GLU A 413 45.87 18.67 1.14
N GLU A 414 46.56 18.94 0.02
CA GLU A 414 45.93 19.40 -1.23
C GLU A 414 45.00 18.35 -1.85
N GLU A 415 45.39 17.07 -1.80
CA GLU A 415 44.53 15.96 -2.24
C GLU A 415 43.35 15.74 -1.29
N LYS A 416 43.54 15.95 0.03
CA LYS A 416 42.43 15.89 0.99
C LYS A 416 41.41 16.99 0.73
N ILE A 417 41.84 18.24 0.53
CA ILE A 417 40.94 19.37 0.23
C ILE A 417 40.09 19.05 -1.01
N LYS A 418 40.72 18.66 -2.13
CA LYS A 418 40.03 18.24 -3.37
C LYS A 418 39.08 17.06 -3.19
N MET A 419 39.36 16.19 -2.23
CA MET A 419 38.52 15.03 -1.93
C MET A 419 37.35 15.38 -0.99
N THR A 420 37.55 16.31 -0.06
CA THR A 420 36.48 16.91 0.76
C THR A 420 35.48 17.63 -0.13
N GLU A 421 35.96 18.50 -1.04
CA GLU A 421 35.11 19.22 -2.02
C GLU A 421 34.21 18.25 -2.80
N LYS A 422 34.75 17.14 -3.31
CA LYS A 422 33.97 16.10 -4.00
C LYS A 422 32.99 15.35 -3.09
N ILE A 423 33.37 15.09 -1.83
CA ILE A 423 32.47 14.44 -0.86
C ILE A 423 31.30 15.38 -0.55
N ASP A 424 31.54 16.68 -0.45
CA ASP A 424 30.53 17.69 -0.15
C ASP A 424 29.62 17.93 -1.37
N GLU A 425 30.15 18.06 -2.59
CA GLU A 425 29.38 18.13 -3.85
C GLU A 425 28.41 16.94 -3.98
N ILE A 426 28.90 15.71 -3.78
CA ILE A 426 28.03 14.52 -3.83
C ILE A 426 27.04 14.50 -2.66
N SER A 427 27.41 15.04 -1.50
CA SER A 427 26.52 15.13 -0.33
C SER A 427 25.41 16.18 -0.53
N GLU A 428 25.66 17.25 -1.28
CA GLU A 428 24.61 18.20 -1.71
C GLU A 428 23.67 17.56 -2.72
N ARG A 429 24.20 16.92 -3.79
CA ARG A 429 23.36 16.21 -4.76
C ARG A 429 22.51 15.11 -4.11
N LEU A 430 23.01 14.46 -3.06
CA LEU A 430 22.23 13.51 -2.26
C LEU A 430 21.06 14.17 -1.51
N LYS A 431 21.21 15.40 -0.99
CA LYS A 431 20.11 16.17 -0.40
C LYS A 431 19.07 16.56 -1.46
N ASP A 432 19.51 17.00 -2.63
CA ASP A 432 18.63 17.39 -3.74
C ASP A 432 17.76 16.21 -4.21
N LEU A 433 18.40 15.07 -4.48
CA LEU A 433 17.70 13.82 -4.79
C LEU A 433 16.69 13.43 -3.72
N ASP A 434 17.00 13.74 -2.46
CA ASP A 434 16.14 13.45 -1.34
C ASP A 434 14.92 14.38 -1.21
N VAL A 435 15.02 15.60 -1.74
CA VAL A 435 13.85 16.45 -2.00
C VAL A 435 13.09 15.92 -3.21
N GLU A 436 13.77 15.63 -4.33
CA GLU A 436 13.14 15.13 -5.57
C GLU A 436 12.34 13.83 -5.37
N ILE A 437 12.89 12.86 -4.64
CA ILE A 437 12.22 11.58 -4.30
C ILE A 437 11.00 11.84 -3.42
N LEU A 438 11.09 12.80 -2.50
CA LEU A 438 10.00 13.14 -1.59
C LEU A 438 8.87 13.87 -2.31
N GLU A 439 9.18 14.74 -3.28
CA GLU A 439 8.19 15.46 -4.10
C GLU A 439 7.60 14.60 -5.22
N THR A 440 8.35 13.65 -5.78
CA THR A 440 7.88 12.73 -6.84
C THR A 440 6.94 11.61 -6.31
N ARG A 441 6.50 11.64 -5.04
CA ARG A 441 5.56 10.63 -4.50
C ARG A 441 4.15 10.82 -5.05
N TYR A 442 3.46 9.71 -5.33
CA TYR A 442 2.07 9.68 -5.83
C TYR A 442 1.05 9.19 -4.78
N ARG A 443 1.45 9.08 -3.51
CA ARG A 443 0.58 8.62 -2.40
C ARG A 443 0.79 9.52 -1.18
N ALA A 444 -0.32 9.85 -0.52
CA ALA A 444 -0.28 10.57 0.75
C ALA A 444 0.14 9.66 1.93
N ASP A 445 -0.28 8.39 1.92
CA ASP A 445 -0.01 7.44 3.00
C ASP A 445 1.50 7.23 3.25
N LEU A 446 1.92 7.48 4.49
CA LEU A 446 3.28 7.26 4.99
C LEU A 446 3.42 5.94 5.78
N GLY A 447 2.30 5.31 6.15
CA GLY A 447 2.24 4.14 7.01
C GLY A 447 1.48 4.37 8.32
N SER A 448 1.58 3.42 9.24
CA SER A 448 0.89 3.45 10.53
C SER A 448 1.81 3.10 11.71
N TYR A 449 1.45 3.58 12.90
CA TYR A 449 2.11 3.29 14.17
C TYR A 449 1.05 3.24 15.28
N LYS A 450 1.01 2.14 16.04
CA LYS A 450 0.07 1.94 17.17
C LYS A 450 -1.39 2.39 16.88
N GLY A 451 -1.94 2.02 15.73
CA GLY A 451 -3.31 2.33 15.33
C GLY A 451 -3.51 3.70 14.66
N ALA A 452 -2.58 4.65 14.80
CA ALA A 452 -2.61 5.90 14.02
C ALA A 452 -2.10 5.67 12.59
N LYS A 453 -2.76 6.28 11.61
CA LYS A 453 -2.30 6.35 10.21
C LYS A 453 -1.72 7.72 9.92
N PHE A 454 -0.61 7.79 9.19
CA PHE A 454 0.10 9.02 8.88
C PHE A 454 0.04 9.33 7.39
N TYR A 455 -0.16 10.60 7.06
CA TYR A 455 -0.30 11.10 5.70
C TYR A 455 0.59 12.32 5.49
N ARG A 456 1.24 12.43 4.33
CA ARG A 456 1.84 13.69 3.85
C ARG A 456 1.02 14.21 2.68
N ILE A 457 0.60 15.45 2.81
CA ILE A 457 -0.17 16.19 1.81
C ILE A 457 0.49 17.58 1.73
N GLU A 458 0.80 18.05 0.52
CA GLU A 458 1.69 19.20 0.32
C GLU A 458 3.03 19.02 1.10
N LYS A 459 3.34 19.96 2.01
CA LYS A 459 4.46 19.96 2.95
C LYS A 459 4.01 19.72 4.41
N LYS A 460 2.75 19.35 4.64
CA LYS A 460 2.15 19.11 5.96
C LYS A 460 2.07 17.60 6.25
N ILE A 461 2.20 17.21 7.52
CA ILE A 461 1.96 15.84 7.99
C ILE A 461 0.66 15.82 8.79
N PHE A 462 -0.24 14.94 8.39
CA PHE A 462 -1.49 14.67 9.08
C PHE A 462 -1.43 13.28 9.71
N TYR A 463 -2.16 13.06 10.80
CA TYR A 463 -2.43 11.71 11.29
C TYR A 463 -3.88 11.52 11.68
N PHE A 464 -4.37 10.30 11.50
CA PHE A 464 -5.70 9.86 11.88
C PHE A 464 -5.60 8.93 13.09
N TYR A 465 -6.28 9.27 14.18
CA TYR A 465 -6.35 8.50 15.43
C TYR A 465 -7.73 8.66 16.06
N GLU A 466 -8.30 7.59 16.62
CA GLU A 466 -9.62 7.60 17.30
C GLU A 466 -10.73 8.35 16.51
N SER A 467 -10.84 8.09 15.21
CA SER A 467 -11.81 8.73 14.29
C SER A 467 -11.61 10.23 14.01
N THR A 468 -10.50 10.81 14.49
CA THR A 468 -10.18 12.23 14.35
C THR A 468 -8.89 12.44 13.55
N TYR A 469 -8.86 13.49 12.72
CA TYR A 469 -7.67 13.93 12.00
C TYR A 469 -6.96 15.04 12.77
N TYR A 470 -5.64 15.00 12.77
CA TYR A 470 -4.78 15.95 13.45
C TYR A 470 -3.66 16.44 12.53
N LEU A 471 -3.33 17.72 12.62
CA LEU A 471 -2.13 18.28 12.01
C LEU A 471 -0.94 18.08 12.95
N LEU A 472 0.12 17.42 12.46
CA LEU A 472 1.37 17.25 13.19
C LEU A 472 2.33 18.38 12.81
N ASP A 473 2.55 19.30 13.75
CA ASP A 473 3.54 20.36 13.57
C ASP A 473 4.99 19.83 13.74
N TYR A 474 5.97 20.71 13.51
CA TYR A 474 7.38 20.36 13.60
C TYR A 474 7.83 19.91 15.02
N ALA A 475 7.21 20.46 16.07
CA ALA A 475 7.53 20.10 17.45
C ALA A 475 6.93 18.74 17.82
N GLY A 476 5.68 18.49 17.42
CA GLY A 476 5.01 17.19 17.51
C GLY A 476 5.76 16.10 16.74
N LEU A 477 6.20 16.40 15.51
CA LEU A 477 7.04 15.50 14.71
C LEU A 477 8.37 15.19 15.40
N SER A 478 9.03 16.21 15.96
CA SER A 478 10.27 16.05 16.72
C SER A 478 10.07 15.16 17.96
N MET A 479 8.97 15.34 18.68
CA MET A 479 8.61 14.52 19.84
C MET A 479 8.26 13.09 19.45
N PHE A 480 7.50 12.90 18.36
CA PHE A 480 7.17 11.60 17.81
C PHE A 480 8.44 10.82 17.45
N LEU A 481 9.36 11.44 16.68
CA LEU A 481 10.59 10.80 16.21
C LEU A 481 11.61 10.52 17.33
N ARG A 482 11.57 11.27 18.44
CA ARG A 482 12.36 10.97 19.65
C ARG A 482 11.80 9.81 20.47
N ARG A 483 10.49 9.52 20.37
CA ARG A 483 9.79 8.53 21.21
C ARG A 483 9.38 7.25 20.49
N ILE A 484 9.28 7.27 19.16
CA ILE A 484 8.98 6.09 18.35
C ILE A 484 10.04 5.01 18.57
N LYS A 485 9.58 3.80 18.90
CA LYS A 485 10.38 2.59 18.96
C LYS A 485 9.78 1.63 17.94
N PRO A 486 10.27 1.60 16.69
CA PRO A 486 9.66 0.78 15.65
C PRO A 486 9.82 -0.70 16.01
N GLY A 487 8.70 -1.38 16.26
CA GLY A 487 8.64 -2.80 16.59
C GLY A 487 8.58 -3.71 15.37
N ASN A 488 8.33 -3.15 14.18
CA ASN A 488 8.19 -3.88 12.93
C ASN A 488 8.73 -3.08 11.72
N ARG A 489 8.79 -3.72 10.55
CA ARG A 489 9.34 -3.13 9.31
C ARG A 489 8.55 -1.89 8.85
N THR A 490 7.23 -1.92 8.94
CA THR A 490 6.35 -0.81 8.53
C THR A 490 6.57 0.44 9.38
N GLU A 491 6.75 0.29 10.69
CA GLU A 491 7.08 1.38 11.60
C GLU A 491 8.51 1.90 11.38
N THR A 492 9.46 1.04 10.99
CA THR A 492 10.81 1.48 10.60
C THR A 492 10.77 2.32 9.32
N ILE A 493 9.99 1.91 8.32
CA ILE A 493 9.80 2.66 7.07
C ILE A 493 9.13 4.01 7.36
N LEU A 494 8.07 4.03 8.17
CA LEU A 494 7.40 5.26 8.62
C LEU A 494 8.37 6.18 9.37
N SER A 495 9.13 5.66 10.35
CA SER A 495 10.09 6.46 11.12
C SER A 495 11.19 7.04 10.22
N SER A 496 11.71 6.25 9.28
CA SER A 496 12.71 6.70 8.31
C SER A 496 12.12 7.79 7.39
N GLY A 497 10.90 7.60 6.88
CA GLY A 497 10.23 8.58 6.02
C GLY A 497 9.87 9.87 6.74
N LEU A 498 9.49 9.80 8.02
CA LEU A 498 9.20 10.97 8.85
C LEU A 498 10.47 11.74 9.24
N ARG A 499 11.59 11.06 9.53
CA ARG A 499 12.91 11.70 9.68
C ARG A 499 13.32 12.41 8.39
N HIS A 500 13.13 11.72 7.26
CA HIS A 500 13.38 12.28 5.94
C HIS A 500 12.62 13.59 5.68
N ILE A 501 11.33 13.59 5.98
CA ILE A 501 10.50 14.79 5.88
C ILE A 501 10.96 15.87 6.87
N GLN A 502 11.35 15.50 8.10
CA GLN A 502 11.87 16.45 9.08
C GLN A 502 13.15 17.15 8.60
N GLU A 503 14.07 16.40 7.99
CA GLU A 503 15.34 16.91 7.45
C GLU A 503 15.08 17.86 6.26
N VAL A 504 14.18 17.50 5.33
CA VAL A 504 13.78 18.39 4.23
C VAL A 504 13.06 19.65 4.75
N LEU A 505 12.23 19.55 5.79
CA LEU A 505 11.56 20.70 6.41
C LEU A 505 12.49 21.60 7.22
N LEU A 506 13.70 21.13 7.59
CA LEU A 506 14.75 21.96 8.16
C LEU A 506 15.47 22.75 7.07
N LEU A 507 15.90 22.09 5.99
CA LEU A 507 16.57 22.74 4.85
C LEU A 507 15.70 23.84 4.22
N ALA A 508 14.37 23.63 4.19
CA ALA A 508 13.40 24.62 3.71
C ALA A 508 13.07 25.77 4.69
N LYS A 509 13.79 25.88 5.82
CA LYS A 509 13.73 27.02 6.77
C LYS A 509 15.04 27.79 6.87
N GLU A 510 16.14 27.20 6.39
CA GLU A 510 17.46 27.82 6.37
C GLU A 510 17.70 28.61 5.07
N ASN A 511 16.79 28.45 4.09
CA ASN A 511 16.60 29.26 2.89
C ASN A 511 15.27 30.03 2.97
#